data_AF-A0A9Q1CTN6-F1
#
_entry.id   AF-A0A9Q1CTN6-F1
#
_cell.length_a   1.000
_cell.length_b   1.000
_cell.length_c   1.000
_cell.angle_alpha   90.00
_cell.angle_beta   90.00
_cell.angle_gamma   90.00
#
_symmetry.space_group_name_H-M   'P 1'
#
loop_
_entity.id
_entity.type
_entity.pdbx_description
1 polymer ?
#
loop_
_entity_poly.entity_id
_entity_poly.type
_entity_poly.pdbx_seq_one_letter_code
_entity_poly.pdbx_strand_id
1 'polypeptide(L)'
;MFERRMQNFLHNVIFSLQNPIGEVVDYFYRIEFLQGGWPHLHCLFWVKNAPRYSTETDDTLVIDFICKYVSCSIPSEDVQTHSKNHSKSCKKTHKTCRFNFPKPPSQQPFIATPVEHVDSSDKSQEAENSEGSGTSLDQDKKREKEMIAKICDVLQHNDISTMEEFFLV
;
A
#
# COMPACT_ATOMS: atom_id res chain seq x y z
N MET A 1 26.69 5.59 -9.58
CA MET A 1 26.21 6.48 -10.66
C MET A 1 24.75 6.89 -10.47
N PHE A 2 23.84 5.92 -10.27
CA PHE A 2 22.42 6.16 -10.04
C PHE A 2 22.15 7.10 -8.86
N GLU A 3 22.68 6.78 -7.68
CA GLU A 3 22.48 7.58 -6.46
C GLU A 3 22.86 9.05 -6.64
N ARG A 4 24.05 9.34 -7.19
CA ARG A 4 24.47 10.72 -7.49
C ARG A 4 23.49 11.45 -8.43
N ARG A 5 22.93 10.75 -9.44
CA ARG A 5 21.91 11.33 -10.33
C ARG A 5 20.62 11.62 -9.56
N MET A 6 20.23 10.73 -8.65
CA MET A 6 19.05 10.92 -7.81
C MET A 6 19.23 12.08 -6.84
N GLN A 7 20.37 12.19 -6.16
CA GLN A 7 20.69 13.32 -5.29
C GLN A 7 20.64 14.65 -6.04
N ASN A 8 21.24 14.70 -7.23
CA ASN A 8 21.16 15.90 -8.09
C ASN A 8 19.73 16.21 -8.53
N PHE A 9 18.92 15.19 -8.85
CA PHE A 9 17.52 15.39 -9.20
C PHE A 9 16.71 15.93 -8.01
N LEU A 10 16.87 15.34 -6.83
CA LEU A 10 16.21 15.82 -5.61
C LEU A 10 16.60 17.28 -5.33
N HIS A 11 17.89 17.58 -5.29
CA HIS A 11 18.38 18.93 -4.95
C HIS A 11 18.01 19.99 -6.00
N ASN A 12 18.25 19.69 -7.29
CA ASN A 12 18.12 20.71 -8.34
C ASN A 12 16.73 20.79 -8.95
N VAL A 13 15.87 19.79 -8.72
CA VAL A 13 14.50 19.76 -9.26
C VAL A 13 13.49 19.79 -8.13
N ILE A 14 13.48 18.76 -7.27
CA ILE A 14 12.43 18.62 -6.24
C ILE A 14 12.49 19.73 -5.18
N PHE A 15 13.69 20.06 -4.70
CA PHE A 15 13.92 21.10 -3.68
C PHE A 15 14.24 22.48 -4.27
N SER A 16 14.10 22.63 -5.58
CA SER A 16 14.30 23.90 -6.24
C SER A 16 13.23 24.92 -5.83
N LEU A 17 13.56 26.21 -5.92
CA LEU A 17 12.63 27.31 -5.60
C LEU A 17 11.36 27.30 -6.46
N GLN A 18 11.38 26.56 -7.57
CA GLN A 18 10.26 26.36 -8.47
C GLN A 18 9.19 25.44 -7.86
N ASN A 19 9.50 24.70 -6.79
CA ASN A 19 8.57 23.91 -6.00
C ASN A 19 7.65 23.04 -6.87
N PRO A 20 8.19 22.16 -7.74
CA PRO A 20 7.40 21.44 -8.75
C PRO A 20 6.33 20.52 -8.14
N ILE A 21 6.55 20.05 -6.91
CA ILE A 21 5.58 19.27 -6.12
C ILE A 21 5.00 20.04 -4.92
N GLY A 22 5.24 21.36 -4.86
CA GLY A 22 5.04 22.20 -3.69
C GLY A 22 6.31 22.38 -2.85
N GLU A 23 6.25 23.24 -1.83
CA GLU A 23 7.35 23.51 -0.90
C GLU A 23 7.55 22.29 0.01
N VAL A 24 8.67 21.59 -0.15
CA VAL A 24 9.00 20.41 0.66
C VAL A 24 9.57 20.87 2.01
N VAL A 25 8.91 20.50 3.10
CA VAL A 25 9.34 20.81 4.48
C VAL A 25 10.19 19.72 5.09
N ASP A 26 9.98 18.48 4.67
CA ASP A 26 10.75 17.31 5.11
C ASP A 26 10.70 16.21 4.05
N TYR A 27 11.66 15.28 4.07
CA TYR A 27 11.70 14.16 3.14
C TYR A 27 12.43 12.95 3.71
N PHE A 28 12.01 11.77 3.26
CA PHE A 28 12.69 10.50 3.51
C PHE A 28 12.85 9.76 2.20
N TYR A 29 14.02 9.17 1.97
CA TYR A 29 14.19 8.24 0.85
C TYR A 29 15.16 7.12 1.17
N ARG A 30 14.96 6.00 0.48
CA ARG A 30 15.90 4.88 0.47
C ARG A 30 15.98 4.27 -0.92
N ILE A 31 17.13 3.69 -1.22
CA ILE A 31 17.35 2.96 -2.48
C ILE A 31 17.40 1.48 -2.15
N GLU A 32 16.47 0.72 -2.73
CA GLU A 32 16.44 -0.73 -2.65
C GLU A 32 16.82 -1.33 -4.00
N PHE A 33 17.37 -2.54 -3.99
CA PHE A 33 17.66 -3.26 -5.22
C PHE A 33 16.56 -4.28 -5.46
N LEU A 34 15.88 -4.17 -6.61
CA LEU A 34 14.95 -5.20 -7.05
C LEU A 34 15.72 -6.52 -7.24
N GLN A 35 15.00 -7.64 -7.27
CA GLN A 35 15.56 -8.99 -7.39
C GLN A 35 16.45 -9.20 -8.64
N GLY A 36 16.43 -8.27 -9.60
CA GLY A 36 17.31 -8.22 -10.77
C GLY A 36 18.48 -7.22 -10.67
N GLY A 37 18.78 -6.68 -9.49
CA GLY A 37 19.89 -5.74 -9.25
C GLY A 37 19.65 -4.31 -9.72
N TRP A 38 18.42 -3.97 -10.15
CA TRP A 38 18.08 -2.61 -10.55
C TRP A 38 17.73 -1.77 -9.33
N PRO A 39 18.31 -0.56 -9.20
CA PRO A 39 17.99 0.31 -8.08
C PRO A 39 16.57 0.87 -8.23
N HIS A 40 15.82 0.82 -7.14
CA HIS A 40 14.46 1.34 -6.99
C HIS A 40 14.45 2.34 -5.84
N LEU A 41 13.86 3.50 -6.09
CA LEU A 41 13.79 4.57 -5.12
C LEU A 41 12.43 4.52 -4.41
N HIS A 42 12.46 4.43 -3.09
CA HIS A 42 11.30 4.70 -2.24
C HIS A 42 11.47 6.09 -1.63
N CYS A 43 10.49 6.98 -1.83
CA CYS A 43 10.52 8.36 -1.34
C CYS A 43 9.21 8.74 -0.65
N LEU A 44 9.33 9.59 0.37
CA LEU A 44 8.25 10.31 1.03
C LEU A 44 8.64 11.79 1.08
N PHE A 45 7.71 12.67 0.70
CA PHE A 45 7.88 14.12 0.73
C PHE A 45 6.76 14.75 1.53
N TRP A 46 7.09 15.51 2.56
CA TRP A 46 6.14 16.33 3.28
C TRP A 46 6.09 17.69 2.61
N VAL A 47 4.92 18.01 2.04
CA VAL A 47 4.70 19.26 1.32
C VAL A 47 3.88 20.19 2.20
N LYS A 48 4.33 21.44 2.31
CA LYS A 48 3.63 22.49 3.06
C LYS A 48 2.24 22.70 2.49
N ASN A 49 1.25 22.82 3.38
CA ASN A 49 -0.16 23.03 3.03
C ASN A 49 -0.78 21.93 2.14
N ALA A 50 -0.18 20.74 2.07
CA ALA A 50 -0.83 19.60 1.44
C ALA A 50 -2.12 19.24 2.21
N PRO A 51 -3.19 18.81 1.51
CA PRO A 51 -4.42 18.43 2.17
C PRO A 51 -4.19 17.22 3.07
N ARG A 52 -4.71 17.28 4.29
CA ARG A 52 -4.62 16.18 5.25
C ARG A 52 -5.86 15.32 5.12
N TYR A 53 -5.69 14.04 4.82
CA TYR A 53 -6.80 13.10 4.86
C TYR A 53 -7.33 12.99 6.30
N SER A 54 -8.62 13.28 6.48
CA SER A 54 -9.33 13.11 7.75
C SER A 54 -10.84 12.98 7.49
N THR A 55 -11.59 12.49 8.47
CA THR A 55 -13.05 12.30 8.37
C THR A 55 -13.84 13.58 8.10
N GLU A 56 -13.26 14.74 8.38
CA GLU A 56 -13.89 16.06 8.18
C GLU A 56 -13.40 16.77 6.92
N THR A 57 -12.38 16.22 6.25
CA THR A 57 -11.82 16.81 5.04
C THR A 57 -12.60 16.33 3.82
N ASP A 58 -12.86 17.26 2.90
CA ASP A 58 -13.44 16.92 1.61
C ASP A 58 -12.47 16.03 0.81
N ASP A 59 -12.85 14.77 0.59
CA ASP A 59 -12.09 13.78 -0.17
C ASP A 59 -11.69 14.31 -1.56
N THR A 60 -12.51 15.18 -2.16
CA THR A 60 -12.22 15.77 -3.47
C THR A 60 -10.93 16.59 -3.46
N LEU A 61 -10.64 17.33 -2.38
CA LEU A 61 -9.41 18.11 -2.25
C LEU A 61 -8.17 17.22 -2.22
N VAL A 62 -8.25 16.08 -1.54
CA VAL A 62 -7.16 15.09 -1.46
C VAL A 62 -6.96 14.45 -2.84
N ILE A 63 -8.05 14.04 -3.49
CA ILE A 63 -8.02 13.42 -4.82
C ILE A 63 -7.45 14.39 -5.87
N ASP A 64 -7.90 15.63 -5.88
CA ASP A 64 -7.42 16.66 -6.81
C ASP A 64 -5.94 16.96 -6.62
N PHE A 65 -5.49 17.04 -5.36
CA PHE A 65 -4.07 17.20 -5.05
C PHE A 65 -3.23 16.03 -5.57
N ILE A 66 -3.71 14.78 -5.43
CA ILE A 66 -3.03 13.61 -5.99
C ILE A 66 -3.01 13.68 -7.52
N CYS A 67 -4.16 13.93 -8.16
CA CYS A 67 -4.29 14.03 -9.62
C CYS A 67 -3.39 15.10 -10.24
N LYS A 68 -3.13 16.20 -9.51
CA LYS A 68 -2.22 17.26 -9.97
C LYS A 68 -0.81 16.74 -10.25
N TYR A 69 -0.33 15.77 -9.47
CA TYR A 69 1.05 15.26 -9.56
C TYR A 69 1.13 13.84 -10.13
N VAL A 70 0.06 13.05 -10.01
CA VAL A 70 -0.02 11.67 -10.47
C VAL A 70 -1.09 11.59 -11.55
N SER A 71 -0.66 11.49 -12.80
CA SER A 71 -1.56 11.28 -13.93
C SER A 71 -1.07 10.12 -14.80
N CYS A 72 -2.01 9.46 -15.46
CA CYS A 72 -1.74 8.44 -16.45
C CYS A 72 -2.76 8.61 -17.57
N SER A 73 -2.30 8.56 -18.81
CA SER A 73 -3.18 8.46 -19.97
C SER A 73 -2.96 7.11 -20.64
N ILE A 74 -4.05 6.55 -21.14
CA ILE A 74 -4.00 5.39 -22.02
C ILE A 74 -3.64 5.92 -23.42
N PRO A 75 -2.48 5.56 -24.00
CA PRO A 75 -2.23 5.86 -25.40
C PRO A 75 -3.27 5.14 -26.27
N SER A 76 -3.52 5.64 -27.48
CA SER A 76 -4.57 5.14 -28.39
C SER A 76 -4.42 3.67 -28.81
N GLU A 77 -3.30 3.02 -28.47
CA GLU A 77 -3.01 1.62 -28.78
C GLU A 77 -2.96 0.79 -27.48
N ASP A 78 -3.55 -0.41 -27.56
CA ASP A 78 -3.82 -1.37 -26.49
C ASP A 78 -3.02 -1.21 -25.18
N VAL A 79 -3.75 -0.81 -24.14
CA VAL A 79 -3.30 -0.72 -22.75
C VAL A 79 -2.65 -2.02 -22.33
N GLN A 80 -1.53 -1.87 -21.63
CA GLN A 80 -0.79 -2.89 -20.89
C GLN A 80 -1.70 -4.00 -20.33
N THR A 81 -1.99 -4.98 -21.17
CA THR A 81 -2.62 -6.22 -20.74
C THR A 81 -1.52 -6.95 -19.98
N HIS A 82 -1.74 -7.20 -18.69
CA HIS A 82 -0.93 -8.18 -17.97
C HIS A 82 -0.71 -9.37 -18.91
N SER A 83 0.54 -9.85 -19.02
CA SER A 83 0.91 -10.89 -19.97
C SER A 83 -0.19 -11.96 -20.09
N LYS A 84 -0.69 -12.19 -21.31
CA LYS A 84 -1.62 -13.30 -21.62
C LYS A 84 -1.05 -14.65 -21.14
N ASN A 85 0.28 -14.72 -21.09
CA ASN A 85 1.04 -15.83 -20.54
C ASN A 85 1.37 -15.57 -19.07
N HIS A 86 0.52 -16.07 -18.18
CA HIS A 86 0.78 -16.01 -16.74
C HIS A 86 1.96 -16.90 -16.34
N SER A 87 2.88 -16.34 -15.55
CA SER A 87 3.98 -17.11 -14.94
C SER A 87 3.45 -18.12 -13.92
N LYS A 88 4.28 -19.11 -13.56
CA LYS A 88 3.94 -20.09 -12.49
C LYS A 88 3.60 -19.41 -11.16
N SER A 89 4.30 -18.32 -10.82
CA SER A 89 4.01 -17.52 -9.61
C SER A 89 2.65 -16.82 -9.70
N CYS A 90 2.27 -16.37 -10.90
CA CYS A 90 0.98 -15.73 -11.15
C CYS A 90 -0.21 -16.72 -11.06
N LYS A 91 0.00 -17.99 -11.41
CA LYS A 91 -0.99 -19.08 -11.30
C LYS A 91 -0.85 -19.94 -10.03
N LYS A 92 -0.02 -19.51 -9.06
CA LYS A 92 0.49 -20.37 -7.97
C LYS A 92 -0.60 -21.12 -7.16
N THR A 93 -1.84 -20.63 -7.15
CA THR A 93 -2.95 -21.23 -6.38
C THR A 93 -4.21 -21.48 -7.22
N HIS A 94 -4.34 -20.89 -8.42
CA HIS A 94 -5.59 -20.94 -9.22
C HIS A 94 -5.31 -21.15 -10.72
N LYS A 95 -6.29 -21.71 -11.45
CA LYS A 95 -6.27 -21.76 -12.92
C LYS A 95 -6.33 -20.35 -13.55
N THR A 96 -6.82 -19.37 -12.80
CA THR A 96 -6.95 -17.96 -13.15
C THR A 96 -5.81 -17.12 -12.55
N CYS A 97 -5.66 -15.87 -13.01
CA CYS A 97 -4.66 -14.94 -12.50
C CYS A 97 -4.84 -14.69 -10.99
N ARG A 98 -3.81 -14.95 -10.17
CA ARG A 98 -3.82 -14.65 -8.71
C ARG A 98 -4.14 -13.19 -8.39
N PHE A 99 -3.80 -12.26 -9.29
CA PHE A 99 -3.99 -10.82 -9.12
C PHE A 99 -5.28 -10.30 -9.75
N ASN A 100 -6.15 -11.18 -10.26
CA ASN A 100 -7.42 -10.85 -10.92
C ASN A 100 -7.28 -9.86 -12.08
N PHE A 101 -6.26 -10.06 -12.94
CA PHE A 101 -6.17 -9.32 -14.21
C PHE A 101 -7.05 -9.95 -15.31
N PRO A 102 -7.59 -9.15 -16.25
CA PRO A 102 -7.49 -7.69 -16.31
C PRO A 102 -8.31 -7.02 -15.21
N LYS A 103 -7.74 -6.00 -14.56
CA LYS A 103 -8.50 -5.15 -13.62
C LYS A 103 -9.41 -4.22 -14.44
N PRO A 104 -10.65 -3.95 -14.00
CA PRO A 104 -11.50 -2.99 -14.68
C PRO A 104 -10.85 -1.60 -14.68
N PRO A 105 -11.03 -0.80 -15.75
CA PRO A 105 -10.52 0.56 -15.79
C PRO A 105 -11.23 1.44 -14.74
N SER A 106 -10.47 2.26 -14.01
CA SER A 106 -11.03 3.31 -13.14
C SER A 106 -10.93 4.65 -13.85
N GLN A 107 -12.05 5.33 -14.04
CA GLN A 107 -12.09 6.62 -14.74
C GLN A 107 -11.59 7.78 -13.87
N GLN A 108 -11.72 7.64 -12.55
CA GLN A 108 -11.27 8.63 -11.57
C GLN A 108 -10.69 7.92 -10.34
N PRO A 109 -9.78 8.58 -9.59
CA PRO A 109 -9.34 8.06 -8.30
C PRO A 109 -10.48 8.19 -7.29
N PHE A 110 -10.46 7.33 -6.29
CA PHE A 110 -11.36 7.38 -5.15
C PHE A 110 -10.61 6.89 -3.91
N ILE A 111 -11.05 7.33 -2.74
CA ILE A 111 -10.50 6.87 -1.46
C ILE A 111 -11.28 5.64 -1.04
N ALA A 112 -10.58 4.51 -0.92
CA ALA A 112 -11.18 3.27 -0.44
C ALA A 112 -11.26 3.31 1.08
N THR A 113 -12.46 3.43 1.64
CA THR A 113 -12.70 3.26 3.07
C THR A 113 -12.96 1.79 3.38
N PRO A 114 -12.46 1.26 4.51
CA PRO A 114 -12.85 -0.06 4.96
C PRO A 114 -14.37 -0.09 5.15
N VAL A 115 -15.03 -1.07 4.53
CA VAL A 115 -16.45 -1.31 4.80
C VAL A 115 -16.53 -1.88 6.21
N GLU A 116 -17.27 -1.22 7.10
CA GLU A 116 -17.63 -1.83 8.37
C GLU A 116 -18.36 -3.13 8.05
N HIS A 117 -17.77 -4.27 8.44
CA HIS A 117 -18.46 -5.54 8.37
C HIS A 117 -19.65 -5.45 9.33
N VAL A 118 -20.82 -5.10 8.80
CA VAL A 118 -22.07 -5.41 9.47
C VAL A 118 -22.13 -6.93 9.45
N ASP A 119 -21.89 -7.56 10.60
CA ASP A 119 -22.18 -8.97 10.80
C ASP A 119 -23.69 -9.12 10.64
N SER A 120 -24.14 -9.26 9.40
CA SER A 120 -25.49 -9.70 9.09
C SER A 120 -25.59 -11.12 9.61
N SER A 121 -26.03 -11.23 10.86
CA SER A 121 -26.42 -12.48 11.50
C SER A 121 -27.71 -13.00 10.84
N ASP A 122 -27.69 -13.25 9.54
CA ASP A 122 -28.69 -14.08 8.88
C ASP A 122 -28.15 -15.51 8.84
N LYS A 123 -28.30 -16.17 9.98
CA LYS A 123 -28.35 -17.62 10.04
C LYS A 123 -29.67 -18.08 9.44
N SER A 124 -29.68 -18.32 8.13
CA SER A 124 -30.68 -19.16 7.48
C SER A 124 -29.96 -20.26 6.71
N GLN A 125 -29.68 -21.33 7.45
CA GLN A 125 -29.75 -22.74 7.06
C GLN A 125 -29.60 -23.06 5.56
N GLU A 126 -28.43 -23.62 5.22
CA GLU A 126 -28.37 -24.86 4.45
C GLU A 126 -27.12 -25.63 4.95
N ALA A 127 -27.35 -26.51 5.93
CA ALA A 127 -26.51 -27.70 6.12
C ALA A 127 -26.81 -28.63 4.92
N GLU A 128 -25.86 -29.36 4.35
CA GLU A 128 -25.28 -30.54 4.99
C GLU A 128 -23.89 -30.92 4.44
N ASN A 129 -23.05 -31.34 5.39
CA ASN A 129 -22.03 -32.39 5.35
C ASN A 129 -20.84 -32.31 4.38
N SER A 130 -19.64 -32.08 4.96
CA SER A 130 -18.68 -33.18 5.12
C SER A 130 -17.77 -32.94 6.32
N GLU A 131 -17.68 -33.95 7.18
CA GLU A 131 -16.80 -34.07 8.34
C GLU A 131 -15.33 -34.16 7.89
N GLY A 132 -14.39 -33.57 8.65
CA GLY A 132 -12.98 -33.88 8.45
C GLY A 132 -11.95 -32.96 9.13
N SER A 133 -11.55 -33.31 10.35
CA SER A 133 -10.20 -33.15 10.92
C SER A 133 -9.68 -31.72 11.20
N GLY A 134 -9.95 -31.22 12.41
CA GLY A 134 -9.26 -30.07 12.98
C GLY A 134 -7.76 -30.38 13.19
N THR A 135 -6.90 -29.64 12.48
CA THR A 135 -5.45 -29.77 12.60
C THR A 135 -4.87 -28.67 13.49
N SER A 136 -3.70 -28.96 14.09
CA SER A 136 -2.83 -28.08 14.91
C SER A 136 -2.77 -26.61 14.45
N LEU A 137 -2.86 -26.37 13.15
CA LEU A 137 -2.74 -25.07 12.50
C LEU A 137 -3.80 -24.03 12.94
N ASP A 138 -5.00 -24.47 13.33
CA ASP A 138 -6.03 -23.53 13.79
C ASP A 138 -5.82 -23.07 15.22
N GLN A 139 -5.18 -23.89 16.06
CA GLN A 139 -4.77 -23.49 17.40
C GLN A 139 -3.59 -22.53 17.35
N ASP A 140 -2.66 -22.73 16.41
CA ASP A 140 -1.50 -21.87 16.22
C ASP A 140 -1.90 -20.48 15.72
N LYS A 141 -2.84 -20.39 14.77
CA LYS A 141 -3.41 -19.11 14.31
C LYS A 141 -4.14 -18.35 15.42
N LYS A 142 -4.81 -19.07 16.32
CA LYS A 142 -5.49 -18.47 17.47
C LYS A 142 -4.49 -17.89 18.47
N ARG A 143 -3.41 -18.62 18.75
CA ARG A 143 -2.31 -18.16 19.63
C ARG A 143 -1.57 -16.96 19.05
N GLU A 144 -1.34 -16.95 17.73
CA GLU A 144 -0.66 -15.85 17.05
C GLU A 144 -1.50 -14.56 17.09
N LYS A 145 -2.81 -14.66 16.87
CA LYS A 145 -3.74 -13.52 17.02
C LYS A 145 -3.79 -13.01 18.47
N GLU A 146 -3.83 -13.89 19.46
CA GLU A 146 -3.81 -13.49 20.88
C GLU A 146 -2.48 -12.84 21.28
N MET A 147 -1.35 -13.28 20.72
CA MET A 147 -0.04 -12.69 20.98
C MET A 147 0.07 -11.29 20.37
N ILE A 148 -0.40 -11.09 19.14
CA ILE A 148 -0.40 -9.78 18.47
C ILE A 148 -1.32 -8.80 19.21
N ALA A 149 -2.50 -9.25 19.66
CA ALA A 149 -3.40 -8.41 20.44
C ALA A 149 -2.77 -7.91 21.74
N LYS A 150 -2.03 -8.77 22.45
CA LYS A 150 -1.29 -8.40 23.66
C LYS A 150 -0.13 -7.43 23.37
N ILE A 151 0.59 -7.61 22.27
CA ILE A 151 1.66 -6.68 21.86
C ILE A 151 1.06 -5.31 21.53
N CYS A 152 -0.03 -5.25 20.76
CA CYS A 152 -0.72 -3.99 20.46
C CYS A 152 -1.19 -3.27 21.73
N ASP A 153 -1.72 -3.99 22.70
CA ASP A 153 -2.18 -3.41 23.97
C ASP A 153 -1.03 -2.80 24.78
N VAL A 154 0.12 -3.49 24.84
CA VAL A 154 1.35 -3.01 25.49
C VAL A 154 1.93 -1.78 24.76
N LEU A 155 1.84 -1.73 23.44
CA LEU A 155 2.29 -0.58 22.63
C LEU A 155 1.36 0.64 22.77
N GLN A 156 0.09 0.43 23.08
CA GLN A 156 -0.90 1.51 23.27
C GLN A 156 -0.87 2.12 24.67
N HIS A 157 -0.39 1.39 25.68
CA HIS A 157 -0.39 1.81 27.08
C HIS A 157 0.99 2.18 27.64
N ASN A 158 2.07 1.98 26.88
CA ASN A 158 3.38 2.53 27.22
C ASN A 158 3.63 3.77 26.36
N ASP A 159 3.84 4.93 26.98
CA ASP A 159 4.40 6.10 26.31
C ASP A 159 5.83 5.77 25.84
N ILE A 160 5.96 5.31 24.60
CA ILE A 160 7.26 5.05 23.97
C ILE A 160 7.82 6.41 23.52
N SER A 161 8.32 7.18 24.48
CA SER A 161 9.10 8.40 24.24
C SER A 161 10.60 8.13 24.09
N THR A 162 11.04 6.87 24.00
CA THR A 162 12.49 6.51 24.00
C THR A 162 12.88 5.42 22.98
N MET A 163 12.22 5.30 21.83
CA MET A 163 12.66 4.40 20.74
C MET A 163 13.53 5.11 19.68
N GLU A 164 14.62 5.75 20.09
CA GLU A 164 15.70 6.13 19.15
C GLU A 164 16.76 5.02 18.94
N GLU A 165 16.68 3.86 19.62
CA GLU A 165 17.75 2.84 19.55
C GLU A 165 17.44 1.52 18.83
N PHE A 166 16.29 1.36 18.16
CA PHE A 166 15.94 0.06 17.55
C PHE A 166 16.14 -0.06 16.03
N PHE A 167 16.71 0.95 15.37
CA PHE A 167 17.11 0.86 13.95
C PHE A 167 18.63 0.75 13.79
N LEU A 168 19.18 -0.39 14.25
CA LEU A 168 20.49 -0.88 13.83
C LEU A 168 20.46 -2.41 13.72
N VAL A 169 19.88 -2.92 12.63
CA VAL A 169 20.35 -4.11 11.89
C VAL A 169 19.99 -3.94 10.42
#